data_AF-A0A839LQG1-F1
#
_entry.id   AF-A0A839LQG1-F1
#
_cell.length_a   1.000
_cell.length_b   1.000
_cell.length_c   1.000
_cell.angle_alpha   90.00
_cell.angle_beta   90.00
_cell.angle_gamma   90.00
#
_symmetry.space_group_name_H-M   'P 1'
#
loop_
_entity.id
_entity.type
_entity.pdbx_description
1 polymer ?
#
loop_
_entity_poly.entity_id
_entity_poly.type
_entity_poly.pdbx_seq_one_letter_code
_entity_poly.pdbx_strand_id
1 'polypeptide(L)'
;LAISDKGRNGAMAQMHAAVRAMVRWPGGAMSPRPVHLNSWEACYFNHDATRIEALAKAGAEVGIERFVLDDGWFTGRRHDRAGLGDWFPDPLTYPDGLAPLATKIEAMGMQFGLW
;
A
#
# COMPACT_ATOMS: atom_id res chain seq x y z
N LEU A 1 -28.53 -12.09 -6.91
CA LEU A 1 -28.55 -13.56 -6.87
C LEU A 1 -27.87 -14.07 -8.14
N ALA A 2 -26.90 -14.97 -8.07
CA ALA A 2 -26.26 -15.59 -9.24
C ALA A 2 -26.74 -17.05 -9.37
N ILE A 3 -27.12 -17.48 -10.57
CA ILE A 3 -27.64 -18.82 -10.85
C ILE A 3 -26.81 -19.41 -11.98
N SER A 4 -26.31 -20.64 -11.82
CA SER A 4 -25.53 -21.30 -12.86
C SER A 4 -25.82 -22.79 -12.94
N ASP A 5 -25.92 -23.28 -14.18
CA ASP A 5 -25.94 -24.68 -14.57
C ASP A 5 -24.53 -25.31 -14.64
N LYS A 6 -23.46 -24.50 -14.53
CA LYS A 6 -22.04 -24.92 -14.53
C LYS A 6 -21.48 -25.09 -13.12
N GLY A 7 -22.33 -25.43 -12.16
CA GLY A 7 -21.95 -25.61 -10.76
C GLY A 7 -21.45 -24.33 -10.08
N ARG A 8 -20.74 -24.50 -8.96
CA ARG A 8 -20.32 -23.38 -8.08
C ARG A 8 -19.36 -22.41 -8.77
N ASN A 9 -18.42 -22.89 -9.57
CA ASN A 9 -17.50 -22.03 -10.30
C ASN A 9 -18.23 -21.13 -11.30
N GLY A 10 -19.27 -21.64 -11.96
CA GLY A 10 -20.11 -20.85 -12.84
C GLY A 10 -20.88 -19.75 -12.10
N ALA A 11 -21.46 -20.08 -10.95
CA ALA A 11 -22.16 -19.10 -10.12
C ALA A 11 -21.20 -18.00 -9.60
N MET A 12 -20.00 -18.37 -9.15
CA MET A 12 -18.98 -17.42 -8.70
C MET A 12 -18.47 -16.53 -9.84
N ALA A 13 -18.24 -17.07 -11.04
CA ALA A 13 -17.82 -16.29 -12.19
C ALA A 13 -18.85 -15.22 -12.57
N GLN A 14 -20.14 -15.56 -12.56
CA GLN A 14 -21.23 -14.60 -12.81
C GLN A 14 -21.30 -13.54 -11.72
N MET A 15 -21.21 -13.93 -10.44
CA MET A 15 -21.21 -12.99 -9.33
C MET A 15 -20.04 -12.00 -9.43
N HIS A 16 -18.83 -12.49 -9.70
CA HIS A 16 -17.65 -11.64 -9.87
C HIS A 16 -17.80 -10.67 -11.06
N ALA A 17 -18.36 -11.13 -12.18
CA ALA A 17 -18.62 -10.27 -13.35
C ALA A 17 -19.64 -9.18 -13.03
N ALA A 18 -20.73 -9.51 -12.33
CA ALA A 18 -21.76 -8.55 -11.93
C ALA A 18 -21.19 -7.48 -10.99
N VAL A 19 -20.43 -7.88 -9.96
CA VAL A 19 -19.78 -6.93 -9.04
C VAL A 19 -18.83 -6.00 -9.81
N ARG A 20 -17.99 -6.54 -10.71
CA ARG A 20 -17.08 -5.72 -11.51
C ARG A 20 -17.79 -4.71 -12.42
N ALA A 21 -18.98 -5.05 -12.92
CA ALA A 21 -19.78 -4.15 -13.76
C ALA A 21 -20.51 -3.05 -12.94
N MET A 22 -20.77 -3.29 -11.66
CA MET A 22 -21.43 -2.31 -10.77
C MET A 22 -20.47 -1.25 -10.22
N VAL A 23 -19.17 -1.55 -10.16
CA VAL A 23 -18.17 -0.62 -9.64
C VAL A 23 -17.86 0.46 -10.68
N ARG A 24 -17.89 1.73 -10.26
CA ARG A 24 -17.36 2.85 -11.05
C ARG A 24 -15.84 2.86 -10.94
N TRP A 25 -15.17 2.38 -11.97
CA TRP A 25 -13.70 2.37 -12.01
C TRP A 25 -13.15 3.74 -12.38
N PRO A 26 -12.09 4.21 -11.71
CA PRO A 26 -11.27 5.31 -12.23
C PRO A 26 -10.79 4.95 -13.65
N GLY A 27 -10.99 5.86 -14.61
CA GLY A 27 -10.67 5.59 -16.02
C GLY A 27 -11.68 4.71 -16.78
N GLY A 28 -12.83 4.37 -16.17
CA GLY A 28 -13.94 3.69 -16.83
C GLY A 28 -13.83 2.16 -16.93
N ALA A 29 -12.67 1.58 -16.62
CA ALA A 29 -12.47 0.14 -16.58
C ALA A 29 -11.53 -0.28 -15.44
N MET A 30 -11.63 -1.53 -14.99
CA MET A 30 -10.70 -2.08 -14.01
C MET A 30 -9.30 -2.16 -14.61
N SER A 31 -8.33 -1.50 -13.99
CA SER A 31 -6.91 -1.62 -14.31
C SER A 31 -6.23 -2.77 -13.55
N PRO A 32 -5.12 -3.33 -14.07
CA PRO A 32 -4.23 -4.18 -13.29
C PRO A 32 -3.81 -3.49 -11.99
N ARG A 33 -3.74 -4.27 -10.90
CA ARG A 33 -3.34 -3.74 -9.59
C ARG A 33 -1.82 -3.82 -9.45
N PRO A 34 -1.16 -2.75 -9.00
CA PRO A 34 0.29 -2.78 -8.78
C PRO A 34 0.66 -3.88 -7.77
N VAL A 35 1.68 -4.66 -8.10
CA VAL A 35 2.39 -5.51 -7.14
C VAL A 35 3.06 -4.60 -6.13
N HIS A 36 2.64 -4.69 -4.88
CA HIS A 36 3.13 -3.82 -3.82
C HIS A 36 4.01 -4.53 -2.81
N LEU A 37 4.96 -3.78 -2.26
CA LEU A 37 5.72 -4.13 -1.07
C LEU A 37 5.22 -3.27 0.09
N ASN A 38 4.78 -3.90 1.17
CA ASN A 38 4.32 -3.23 2.38
C ASN A 38 5.37 -3.39 3.50
N SER A 39 5.68 -2.31 4.23
CA SER A 39 6.75 -2.31 5.23
C SER A 39 6.40 -3.00 6.56
N TRP A 40 5.16 -3.40 6.80
CA TRP A 40 4.67 -3.86 8.11
C TRP A 40 5.48 -5.03 8.68
N GLU A 41 5.45 -6.21 8.07
CA GLU A 41 6.19 -7.36 8.62
C GLU A 41 7.73 -7.22 8.49
N ALA A 42 8.20 -6.31 7.63
CA ALA A 42 9.63 -6.06 7.44
C ALA A 42 10.25 -5.21 8.56
N CYS A 43 9.46 -4.34 9.19
CA CYS A 43 9.95 -3.38 10.18
C CYS A 43 9.11 -3.30 11.47
N TYR A 44 7.83 -3.67 11.42
CA TYR A 44 6.81 -3.25 12.38
C TYR A 44 6.97 -1.75 12.69
N PHE A 45 6.92 -1.34 13.96
CA PHE A 45 7.18 0.05 14.34
C PHE A 45 8.66 0.46 14.29
N ASN A 46 9.59 -0.47 14.07
CA ASN A 46 11.03 -0.19 14.11
C ASN A 46 11.58 0.22 12.74
N HIS A 47 11.09 1.36 12.23
CA HIS A 47 11.58 1.99 11.01
C HIS A 47 11.95 3.46 11.20
N ASP A 48 12.71 3.94 10.22
CA ASP A 48 13.07 5.33 9.93
C ASP A 48 13.24 5.49 8.41
N ALA A 49 13.49 6.72 7.94
CA ALA A 49 13.65 7.01 6.52
C ALA A 49 14.76 6.18 5.82
N THR A 50 15.88 5.93 6.50
CA THR A 50 17.01 5.19 5.92
C THR A 50 16.66 3.72 5.72
N ARG A 51 16.03 3.10 6.72
CA ARG A 51 15.60 1.70 6.65
C ARG A 51 14.53 1.51 5.57
N ILE A 52 13.57 2.42 5.47
CA ILE A 52 12.51 2.36 4.47
C ILE A 52 13.07 2.56 3.05
N GLU A 53 13.99 3.50 2.86
CA GLU A 53 14.65 3.71 1.57
C GLU A 53 15.44 2.48 1.11
N ALA A 54 16.16 1.82 2.03
CA ALA A 54 16.89 0.59 1.72
C ALA A 54 15.93 -0.56 1.31
N LEU A 55 14.80 -0.71 2.00
CA LEU A 55 13.77 -1.69 1.66
C LEU A 55 13.13 -1.38 0.30
N ALA A 56 12.84 -0.10 0.03
CA ALA A 56 12.29 0.35 -1.24
C ALA A 56 13.25 0.07 -2.41
N LYS A 57 14.54 0.35 -2.22
CA LYS A 57 15.56 0.06 -3.24
C LYS A 57 15.62 -1.43 -3.57
N ALA A 58 15.63 -2.31 -2.57
CA ALA A 58 15.58 -3.75 -2.78
C ALA A 58 14.30 -4.20 -3.50
N GLY A 59 13.16 -3.56 -3.19
CA GLY A 59 11.90 -3.78 -3.90
C GLY A 59 11.97 -3.40 -5.38
N ALA A 60 12.58 -2.25 -5.69
CA ALA A 60 12.76 -1.81 -7.07
C ALA A 60 13.64 -2.79 -7.88
N GLU A 61 14.70 -3.32 -7.28
CA GLU A 61 15.61 -4.30 -7.92
C GLU A 61 14.88 -5.59 -8.37
N VAL A 62 13.76 -5.95 -7.72
CA VAL A 62 12.94 -7.12 -8.08
C VAL A 62 11.65 -6.75 -8.82
N GLY A 63 11.48 -5.48 -9.21
CA GLY A 63 10.36 -5.03 -10.04
C GLY A 63 9.04 -4.79 -9.28
N ILE A 64 9.10 -4.44 -7.98
CA ILE A 64 7.92 -3.93 -7.26
C ILE A 64 7.42 -2.65 -7.94
N GLU A 65 6.09 -2.49 -8.02
CA GLU A 65 5.43 -1.37 -8.72
C GLU A 65 4.90 -0.31 -7.74
N ARG A 66 4.73 -0.67 -6.45
CA ARG A 66 4.29 0.23 -5.39
C ARG A 66 4.97 -0.10 -4.06
N PHE A 67 5.51 0.91 -3.40
CA PHE A 67 5.94 0.81 -2.02
C PHE A 67 4.85 1.38 -1.09
N VAL A 68 4.49 0.67 -0.02
CA VAL A 68 3.56 1.12 1.00
C VAL A 68 4.29 1.29 2.34
N LEU A 69 4.36 2.53 2.83
CA LEU A 69 4.77 2.82 4.20
C LEU A 69 3.58 2.52 5.13
N ASP A 70 3.72 1.48 5.93
CA ASP A 70 2.70 1.02 6.87
C ASP A 70 2.84 1.72 8.25
N ASP A 71 2.18 1.18 9.28
CA ASP A 71 2.01 1.80 10.59
C ASP A 71 3.34 2.26 11.23
N GLY A 72 3.28 3.34 12.00
CA GLY A 72 4.43 3.94 12.69
C GLY A 72 5.03 5.20 12.06
N TRP A 73 4.45 5.72 10.97
CA TRP A 73 4.93 6.95 10.33
C TRP A 73 4.48 8.24 11.03
N PHE A 74 3.40 8.18 11.80
CA PHE A 74 2.73 9.33 12.41
C PHE A 74 3.08 9.51 13.90
N THR A 75 2.78 10.70 14.41
CA THR A 75 3.31 11.22 15.69
C THR A 75 3.07 10.26 16.86
N GLY A 76 4.17 9.90 17.55
CA GLY A 76 4.11 9.06 18.75
C GLY A 76 3.77 7.59 18.50
N ARG A 77 3.64 7.15 17.24
CA ARG A 77 3.23 5.79 16.86
C ARG A 77 4.41 4.80 16.89
N ARG A 78 5.02 4.61 18.05
CA ARG A 78 6.11 3.62 18.23
C ARG A 78 5.63 2.25 18.75
N HIS A 79 4.34 2.14 19.04
CA HIS A 79 3.61 0.92 19.39
C HIS A 79 2.11 1.11 19.12
N ASP A 80 1.33 0.04 19.21
CA ASP A 80 -0.10 -0.01 18.87
C ASP A 80 -1.04 0.68 19.88
N ARG A 81 -0.50 1.15 21.02
CA ARG A 81 -1.25 1.76 22.15
C ARG A 81 -1.20 3.30 22.17
N ALA A 82 -0.66 3.96 21.14
CA ALA A 82 -0.55 5.42 21.05
C ALA A 82 -0.64 5.93 19.61
N GLY A 83 -0.80 7.25 19.43
CA GLY A 83 -0.69 7.96 18.15
C GLY A 83 -1.93 8.01 17.25
N LEU A 84 -2.92 7.14 17.43
CA LEU A 84 -4.15 7.19 16.60
C LEU A 84 -4.88 8.52 16.79
N GLY A 85 -5.05 9.26 15.69
CA GLY A 85 -5.64 10.61 15.69
C GLY A 85 -4.64 11.72 15.33
N ASP A 86 -3.34 11.47 15.50
CA ASP A 86 -2.27 12.45 15.28
C ASP A 86 -1.56 12.22 13.93
N TRP A 87 -2.28 12.44 12.83
CA TRP A 87 -1.89 12.10 11.45
C TRP A 87 -0.84 13.02 10.80
N PHE A 88 0.19 13.38 11.56
CA PHE A 88 1.35 14.14 11.10
C PHE A 88 2.61 13.28 11.18
N PRO A 89 3.54 13.37 10.20
CA PRO A 89 4.80 12.65 10.26
C PRO A 89 5.49 12.86 11.60
N ASP A 90 5.89 11.78 12.24
CA ASP A 90 6.59 11.85 13.52
C ASP A 90 7.95 12.55 13.32
N PRO A 91 8.21 13.72 13.94
CA PRO A 91 9.41 14.50 13.67
C PRO A 91 10.70 13.85 14.19
N LEU A 92 10.59 12.85 15.08
CA LEU A 92 11.74 12.09 15.56
C LEU A 92 12.14 11.01 14.54
N THR A 93 11.16 10.40 13.89
CA THR A 93 11.36 9.32 12.90
C THR A 93 11.59 9.88 11.49
N TYR A 94 10.89 10.95 11.15
CA TYR A 94 10.85 11.60 9.84
C TYR A 94 11.04 13.12 10.02
N PRO A 95 12.24 13.60 10.37
CA PRO A 95 12.50 15.01 10.67
C PRO A 95 12.21 15.94 9.48
N ASP A 96 12.38 15.45 8.25
CA ASP A 96 12.10 16.19 7.01
C ASP A 96 10.70 15.88 6.44
N GLY A 97 9.85 15.22 7.23
CA GLY A 97 8.57 14.67 6.78
C GLY A 97 8.71 13.51 5.79
N LEU A 98 7.60 13.14 5.14
CA LEU A 98 7.55 12.00 4.22
C LEU A 98 7.81 12.36 2.75
N ALA A 99 7.74 13.65 2.38
CA ALA A 99 7.87 14.07 0.98
C ALA A 99 9.22 13.66 0.36
N PRO A 100 10.38 13.84 1.02
CA PRO A 100 11.65 13.41 0.45
C PRO A 100 11.71 11.89 0.20
N LEU A 101 11.15 11.10 1.12
CA LEU A 101 11.07 9.64 0.98
C LEU A 101 10.18 9.24 -0.21
N ALA A 102 8.99 9.83 -0.32
CA ALA A 102 8.09 9.59 -1.43
C ALA A 102 8.73 9.91 -2.78
N THR A 103 9.40 11.08 -2.90
CA THR A 103 10.12 11.46 -4.13
C THR A 103 11.22 10.47 -4.50
N LYS A 104 11.98 9.96 -3.52
CA LYS A 104 13.01 8.94 -3.79
C LYS A 104 12.40 7.63 -4.29
N ILE A 105 11.29 7.19 -3.69
CA ILE A 105 10.56 5.99 -4.09
C ILE A 105 10.00 6.14 -5.51
N GLU A 106 9.44 7.30 -5.83
CA GLU A 106 8.94 7.62 -7.18
C GLU A 106 10.08 7.66 -8.22
N ALA A 107 11.24 8.19 -7.85
CA ALA A 107 12.43 8.18 -8.70
C ALA A 107 12.97 6.76 -8.96
N MET A 108 12.64 5.78 -8.11
CA MET A 108 12.92 4.35 -8.34
C MET A 108 11.89 3.68 -9.28
N GLY A 109 10.92 4.42 -9.81
CA GLY A 109 9.89 3.92 -10.72
C GLY A 109 8.68 3.27 -10.02
N MET A 110 8.54 3.44 -8.71
CA MET A 110 7.44 2.89 -7.92
C MET A 110 6.41 3.95 -7.53
N GLN A 111 5.16 3.55 -7.32
CA GLN A 111 4.17 4.39 -6.64
C GLN A 111 4.46 4.43 -5.13
N PHE A 112 4.20 5.57 -4.49
CA PHE A 112 4.20 5.68 -3.03
C PHE A 112 2.78 5.52 -2.47
N GLY A 113 2.62 4.62 -1.48
CA GLY A 113 1.39 4.41 -0.72
C GLY A 113 1.64 4.61 0.78
N LEU A 114 0.59 4.97 1.49
CA LEU A 114 0.61 5.25 2.93
C LEU A 114 -0.59 4.55 3.59
N TRP A 115 -0.36 3.95 4.76
CA TRP A 115 -1.42 3.45 5.63
C TRP A 115 -2.09 4.60 6.40
#